data_AF-B0C051-F1
#
_entry.id   AF-B0C051-F1
#
_cell.length_a   1.000
_cell.length_b   1.000
_cell.length_c   1.000
_cell.angle_alpha   90.00
_cell.angle_beta   90.00
_cell.angle_gamma   90.00
#
_symmetry.space_group_name_H-M   'P 1'
#
loop_
_entity.id
_entity.type
_entity.pdbx_description
1 polymer ?
#
loop_
_entity_poly.entity_id
_entity_poly.type
_entity_poly.pdbx_seq_one_letter_code
_entity_poly.pdbx_strand_id
1 'polypeptide(L)' 'MTLQEIQQAIDQLSAEEQLVLLDRLMRTLKTKQKPPIDRHALVSQLQGCLHRPGQSVPSDTDLESMRDERLVEKYLA' A
#
# COMPACT_ATOMS: atom_id res chain seq x y z
N MET A 1 10.12 -33.30 3.90
CA MET A 1 11.49 -32.82 4.04
C MET A 1 11.66 -32.13 5.38
N THR A 2 12.73 -32.43 6.09
CA THR A 2 13.13 -31.70 7.30
C THR A 2 13.90 -30.42 6.95
N LEU A 3 14.01 -29.47 7.88
CA LEU A 3 14.78 -28.24 7.66
C LEU A 3 16.25 -28.55 7.32
N GLN A 4 16.81 -29.58 7.95
CA GLN A 4 18.17 -30.05 7.70
C GLN A 4 18.37 -30.54 6.26
N GLU A 5 17.41 -31.29 5.72
CA GLU A 5 17.47 -31.74 4.32
C GLU A 5 17.41 -30.56 3.34
N ILE A 6 16.64 -29.51 3.66
CA ILE A 6 16.55 -28.31 2.83
C ILE A 6 17.87 -27.54 2.85
N GLN A 7 18.51 -27.41 4.01
CA GLN A 7 19.82 -26.75 4.13
C GLN A 7 20.89 -27.47 3.30
N GLN A 8 20.96 -28.79 3.41
CA GLN A 8 21.88 -29.61 2.61
C GLN A 8 21.62 -29.49 1.11
N ALA A 9 20.34 -29.41 0.70
CA ALA A 9 19.98 -29.22 -0.69
C ALA A 9 20.37 -27.82 -1.21
N ILE A 10 20.30 -26.79 -0.37
CA ILE A 10 20.70 -25.42 -0.72
C ILE A 10 22.21 -25.34 -0.94
N ASP A 11 23.01 -26.02 -0.11
CA ASP A 11 24.47 -26.03 -0.22
C ASP A 11 24.96 -26.71 -1.51
N GLN A 12 24.13 -27.56 -2.13
CA GLN A 12 24.43 -28.21 -3.41
C GLN A 12 24.06 -27.37 -4.64
N LEU A 13 23.32 -26.28 -4.46
CA LEU A 13 22.93 -25.38 -5.55
C LEU A 13 24.12 -24.53 -6.01
N SER A 14 24.09 -24.15 -7.29
CA SER A 14 24.98 -23.11 -7.80
C SER A 14 24.66 -21.74 -7.17
N ALA A 15 25.62 -20.82 -7.20
CA ALA A 15 25.43 -19.48 -6.64
C ALA A 15 24.24 -18.73 -7.26
N GLU A 16 23.99 -18.91 -8.56
CA GLU A 16 22.84 -18.31 -9.26
C GLU A 16 21.51 -18.87 -8.73
N GLU A 17 21.42 -20.20 -8.56
CA GLU A 17 20.22 -20.84 -8.02
C GLU A 17 19.95 -20.45 -6.56
N GLN A 18 21.00 -20.30 -5.75
CA GLN A 18 20.88 -19.80 -4.38
C GLN A 18 20.31 -18.37 -4.36
N LEU A 19 20.76 -17.49 -5.25
CA LEU A 19 20.24 -16.12 -5.36
C LEU A 19 18.76 -16.08 -5.79
N VAL A 20 18.38 -16.92 -6.76
CA VAL A 20 16.98 -17.05 -7.18
C VAL A 20 16.10 -17.55 -6.03
N LEU A 21 16.57 -18.53 -5.27
CA LEU A 21 15.87 -19.06 -4.11
C LEU A 21 15.70 -18.00 -3.02
N LEU A 22 16.75 -17.22 -2.76
CA LEU A 22 16.74 -16.13 -1.79
C LEU A 22 15.70 -15.06 -2.16
N ASP A 23 15.65 -14.62 -3.42
CA ASP A 23 14.66 -13.63 -3.87
C ASP A 23 13.23 -14.16 -3.68
N ARG A 24 13.00 -15.43 -4.01
CA ARG A 24 11.69 -16.08 -3.82
C ARG A 24 11.29 -16.14 -2.35
N LEU A 25 12.21 -16.50 -1.46
CA LEU A 25 11.98 -16.51 -0.02
C LEU A 25 11.67 -15.11 0.51
N MET A 26 12.46 -14.11 0.13
CA MET A 26 12.21 -12.72 0.52
C MET A 26 10.82 -12.23 0.09
N ARG A 27 10.41 -12.51 -1.14
CA ARG A 27 9.05 -12.14 -1.64
C ARG A 27 7.96 -12.81 -0.82
N THR A 28 8.13 -14.08 -0.50
CA THR A 28 7.16 -14.86 0.30
C THR A 28 7.05 -14.33 1.73
N LEU A 29 8.16 -13.88 2.33
CA LEU A 29 8.16 -13.27 3.65
C LEU A 29 7.54 -11.87 3.62
N LYS A 30 7.84 -11.07 2.61
CA LYS A 30 7.23 -9.73 2.42
C LYS A 30 5.72 -9.79 2.26
N THR A 31 5.19 -10.77 1.53
CA THR A 31 3.73 -10.93 1.38
C THR A 31 3.06 -11.35 2.68
N LYS A 32 3.72 -12.19 3.49
CA LYS A 32 3.23 -12.57 4.82
C LYS A 32 3.33 -11.44 5.85
N GLN A 33 4.28 -10.53 5.69
CA GLN A 33 4.47 -9.37 6.58
C GLN A 33 3.61 -8.16 6.24
N LYS A 34 2.74 -8.22 5.21
CA LYS A 34 1.84 -7.09 4.95
C LYS A 34 1.01 -6.84 6.23
N PRO A 35 1.19 -5.70 6.91
CA PRO A 35 0.41 -5.43 8.10
C PRO A 35 -1.07 -5.43 7.67
N PRO A 36 -1.98 -5.95 8.51
CA PRO A 36 -3.40 -5.82 8.23
C PRO A 36 -3.69 -4.34 8.00
N ILE A 37 -4.35 -4.04 6.88
CA ILE A 37 -4.77 -2.66 6.60
C ILE A 37 -5.65 -2.25 7.77
N ASP A 38 -5.17 -1.29 8.56
CA ASP A 38 -5.97 -0.72 9.63
C ASP A 38 -7.07 0.14 9.00
N ARG A 39 -8.23 -0.50 8.79
CA ARG A 39 -9.41 0.13 8.22
C ARG A 39 -9.87 1.31 9.07
N HIS A 40 -9.65 1.29 10.38
CA HIS A 40 -10.01 2.40 11.25
C HIS A 40 -9.09 3.60 11.03
N ALA A 41 -7.78 3.39 10.91
CA ALA A 41 -6.85 4.46 10.55
C ALA A 41 -7.19 5.07 9.19
N LEU A 42 -7.59 4.24 8.22
CA LEU A 42 -7.98 4.69 6.87
C LEU A 42 -9.27 5.52 6.90
N VAL A 43 -10.28 5.07 7.65
CA VAL A 43 -11.53 5.82 7.85
C VAL A 43 -11.27 7.13 8.60
N SER A 44 -10.43 7.13 9.63
CA SER A 44 -10.05 8.35 10.36
C SER A 44 -9.29 9.34 9.49
N GLN A 45 -8.43 8.88 8.57
CA GLN A 45 -7.80 9.77 7.59
C GLN A 45 -8.82 10.37 6.62
N LEU A 46 -9.76 9.57 6.13
CA LEU A 46 -10.83 10.05 5.24
C LEU A 46 -11.78 11.02 5.96
N GLN A 47 -12.12 10.75 7.22
CA GLN A 47 -12.92 11.63 8.06
C GLN A 47 -12.16 12.90 8.44
N GLY A 48 -10.86 12.83 8.71
CA GLY A 48 -10.01 14.00 8.99
C GLY A 48 -9.91 14.97 7.81
N CYS A 49 -10.03 14.47 6.57
CA CYS A 49 -10.17 15.32 5.38
C CYS A 49 -11.53 16.05 5.32
N LEU A 50 -12.58 15.48 5.92
CA LEU A 50 -13.96 15.99 5.89
C LEU A 50 -14.37 16.76 7.16
N HIS A 51 -13.66 16.58 8.28
CA HIS A 51 -13.93 17.22 9.57
C HIS A 51 -12.68 17.97 10.04
N ARG A 52 -12.42 19.11 9.40
CA ARG A 52 -11.46 20.08 9.94
C ARG A 52 -12.14 20.88 11.05
N PRO A 53 -11.55 20.96 12.26
CA PRO A 53 -12.15 21.72 13.36
C PRO A 53 -12.41 23.17 12.94
N GLY A 54 -13.68 23.61 13.02
CA GLY A 54 -14.07 24.98 12.66
C GLY A 54 -14.42 25.22 11.20
N GLN A 55 -14.35 24.21 10.31
CA GLN A 55 -14.86 24.31 8.94
C GLN A 55 -16.14 23.48 8.79
N SER A 56 -17.18 24.10 8.24
CA SER A 56 -18.41 23.39 7.86
C SER A 56 -18.10 22.38 6.75
N VAL A 57 -18.73 21.21 6.83
CA VAL A 57 -18.70 20.24 5.73
C VAL A 57 -19.25 20.94 4.47
N PRO A 58 -18.56 20.87 3.31
CA PRO A 58 -19.05 21.49 2.08
C PRO A 58 -20.43 20.97 1.71
N SER A 59 -21.31 21.87 1.26
CA SER A 59 -22.60 21.52 0.68
C SER A 59 -22.42 20.94 -0.72
N ASP A 60 -23.46 20.30 -1.26
CA ASP A 60 -23.43 19.77 -2.63
C ASP A 60 -23.10 20.86 -3.67
N THR A 61 -23.60 22.08 -3.45
CA THR A 61 -23.27 23.26 -4.28
C THR A 61 -21.81 23.70 -4.15
N ASP A 62 -21.21 23.57 -2.96
CA ASP A 62 -19.78 23.84 -2.78
C ASP A 62 -18.93 22.79 -3.50
N LEU A 63 -19.34 21.52 -3.44
CA LEU A 63 -18.66 20.42 -4.12
C LEU A 63 -18.72 20.55 -5.65
N GLU A 64 -19.84 21.00 -6.22
CA GLU A 64 -19.94 21.30 -7.66
C GLU A 64 -18.98 22.42 -8.06
N SER A 65 -18.93 23.50 -7.27
CA SER A 65 -18.05 24.64 -7.53
C SER A 65 -16.57 24.23 -7.47
N MET A 66 -16.18 23.45 -6.45
CA MET A 66 -14.83 22.90 -6.32
C MET A 66 -14.45 21.99 -7.48
N ARG A 67 -15.40 21.21 -8.01
CA ARG A 67 -15.17 20.33 -9.17
C ARG A 67 -14.86 21.16 -10.40
N ASP A 68 -15.63 22.21 -10.64
CA ASP A 68 -15.51 23.05 -11.82
C ASP A 68 -14.20 23.85 -11.81
N GLU A 69 -13.80 24.40 -10.65
CA GLU A 69 -12.48 25.04 -10.44
C GLU A 69 -11.34 24.08 -10.81
N ARG A 70 -11.41 22.84 -10.32
CA ARG A 70 -10.35 21.85 -10.59
C ARG A 70 -10.31 21.38 -12.04
N LEU A 71 -11.47 21.35 -12.72
CA LEU A 71 -11.55 21.02 -14.14
C LEU A 71 -10.92 22.15 -14.98
N VAL A 72 -11.17 23.40 -14.62
CA VAL A 72 -10.52 24.56 -15.24
C VAL A 72 -9.00 24.47 -15.06
N GLU A 73 -8.50 24.30 -13.84
CA GLU A 73 -7.05 24.17 -13.59
C GLU A 73 -6.42 23.01 -14.37
N LYS A 74 -7.10 21.86 -14.45
CA LYS A 74 -6.53 20.68 -15.11
C LYS A 74 -6.43 20.81 -16.62
N TYR A 75 -7.36 21.53 -17.25
CA TYR A 75 -7.50 21.54 -18.71
C TYR A 75 -7.19 22.90 -19.36
N LEU A 76 -7.08 23.97 -18.58
CA LEU A 76 -6.82 25.33 -19.06
C LEU A 76 -5.54 25.97 -18.48
N ALA A 77 -4.76 25.24 -17.65
CA ALA A 77 -3.44 25.66 -17.18
C ALA A 77 -2.29 24.92 -17.87
#